data_AF-A0A1V6F4Q4-F1
#
_entry.id   AF-A0A1V6F4Q4-F1
#
_cell.length_a   1.000
_cell.length_b   1.000
_cell.length_c   1.000
_cell.angle_alpha   90.00
_cell.angle_beta   90.00
_cell.angle_gamma   90.00
#
_symmetry.space_group_name_H-M   'P 1'
#
loop_
_entity.id
_entity.type
_entity.pdbx_description
1 polymer ?
#
loop_
_entity_poly.entity_id
_entity_poly.type
_entity_poly.pdbx_seq_one_letter_code
_entity_poly.pdbx_strand_id
1 'polypeptide(L)'
;MVGNSSAGIIEAASFGTPVVNVGDRQRLRERNANVTDVGNGAVTIAAALQVAIAHGRWACDNRYGDGRAGERIATLLPSLPLDASVLEKTNTY
;
A
#
# COMPACT_ATOMS: atom_id res chain seq x y z
N MET A 1 10.04 8.10 -5.07
CA MET A 1 10.24 8.04 -3.61
C MET A 1 11.29 6.99 -3.30
N VAL A 2 12.11 7.20 -2.27
CA VAL A 2 13.10 6.22 -1.80
C VAL A 2 13.05 6.13 -0.28
N GLY A 3 13.24 4.94 0.26
CA GLY A 3 13.24 4.68 1.71
C GLY A 3 12.46 3.42 2.02
N ASN A 4 11.82 3.36 3.20
CA ASN A 4 11.05 2.18 3.62
C ASN A 4 9.75 2.56 4.34
N SER A 5 9.18 3.71 3.99
CA SER A 5 7.90 4.16 4.52
C SER A 5 6.75 3.36 3.91
N SER A 6 5.68 3.16 4.68
CA SER A 6 4.47 2.49 4.23
C SER A 6 3.77 3.26 3.11
N ALA A 7 3.90 4.59 3.06
CA ALA A 7 3.34 5.42 2.00
C ALA A 7 3.88 5.02 0.62
N GLY A 8 5.13 4.53 0.54
CA GLY A 8 5.68 3.97 -0.70
C GLY A 8 4.95 2.71 -1.18
N ILE A 9 4.41 1.92 -0.26
CA ILE A 9 3.73 0.65 -0.58
C ILE A 9 2.23 0.86 -0.78
N ILE A 10 1.60 1.62 0.11
CA ILE A 10 0.14 1.79 0.17
C ILE A 10 -0.36 2.95 -0.68
N GLU A 11 0.35 4.08 -0.74
CA GLU A 11 -0.22 5.34 -1.26
C GLU A 11 0.38 5.76 -2.61
N ALA A 12 1.68 5.56 -2.80
CA ALA A 12 2.42 6.08 -3.95
C ALA A 12 1.86 5.63 -5.31
N ALA A 13 1.29 4.42 -5.36
CA ALA A 13 0.68 3.85 -6.56
C ALA A 13 -0.54 4.65 -7.04
N SER A 14 -1.32 5.25 -6.13
CA SER A 14 -2.45 6.13 -6.47
C SER A 14 -2.03 7.36 -7.28
N PHE A 15 -0.74 7.73 -7.23
CA PHE A 15 -0.17 8.86 -7.95
C PHE A 15 0.75 8.44 -9.11
N GLY A 16 0.87 7.14 -9.36
CA GLY A 16 1.84 6.59 -10.31
C GLY A 16 3.29 6.86 -9.93
N THR A 17 3.59 7.15 -8.66
CA THR A 17 4.94 7.55 -8.24
C THR A 17 5.86 6.33 -8.15
N PRO A 18 7.00 6.27 -8.86
CA PRO A 18 7.96 5.18 -8.68
C PRO A 18 8.52 5.12 -7.25
N VAL A 19 8.70 3.91 -6.73
CA VAL A 19 9.17 3.67 -5.36
C VAL A 19 10.33 2.70 -5.35
N VAL A 20 11.44 3.11 -4.73
CA VAL A 20 12.54 2.22 -4.36
C VAL A 20 12.40 1.93 -2.86
N ASN A 21 11.92 0.72 -2.52
CA ASN A 21 11.75 0.27 -1.14
C ASN A 21 13.04 -0.39 -0.64
N VAL A 22 13.60 0.11 0.46
CA VAL A 22 14.93 -0.27 0.98
C VAL A 22 14.80 -1.15 2.22
N GLY A 23 15.32 -2.37 2.13
CA GLY A 23 15.35 -3.34 3.22
C GLY A 23 13.98 -3.90 3.60
N ASP A 24 13.93 -4.54 4.77
CA ASP A 24 12.88 -5.52 5.09
C ASP A 24 11.68 -4.96 5.85
N ARG A 25 11.64 -3.66 6.18
CA ARG A 25 10.56 -3.08 6.99
C ARG A 25 9.17 -3.35 6.39
N GLN A 26 9.06 -3.36 5.06
CA GLN A 26 7.81 -3.57 4.34
C GLN A 26 7.62 -5.01 3.83
N ARG A 27 8.40 -5.97 4.34
CA ARG A 27 8.28 -7.38 3.93
C ARG A 27 6.87 -7.90 4.20
N LEU A 28 6.41 -8.84 3.36
CA LEU A 28 5.08 -9.47 3.40
C LEU A 28 3.89 -8.57 3.04
N ARG A 29 4.10 -7.27 2.83
CA ARG A 29 3.06 -6.42 2.24
C ARG A 29 2.92 -6.69 0.75
N GLU A 30 1.69 -6.64 0.26
CA GLU A 30 1.42 -6.72 -1.16
C GLU A 30 2.13 -5.57 -1.92
N ARG A 31 2.54 -5.84 -3.16
CA ARG A 31 3.29 -4.89 -3.99
C ARG A 31 2.42 -4.41 -5.15
N ASN A 32 2.37 -3.11 -5.31
CA ASN A 32 1.95 -2.45 -6.54
C ASN A 32 3.07 -2.52 -7.59
N ALA A 33 2.73 -2.35 -8.87
CA ALA A 33 3.69 -2.46 -9.98
C ALA A 33 4.79 -1.38 -9.95
N ASN A 34 4.52 -0.23 -9.31
CA ASN A 34 5.45 0.91 -9.19
C ASN A 34 6.56 0.73 -8.14
N VAL A 35 6.62 -0.41 -7.44
CA VAL A 35 7.58 -0.66 -6.34
C VAL A 35 8.70 -1.58 -6.78
N THR A 36 9.95 -1.18 -6.51
CA THR A 36 11.15 -2.01 -6.63
C THR A 36 11.77 -2.20 -5.25
N ASP A 37 11.88 -3.44 -4.78
CA ASP A 37 12.56 -3.79 -3.52
C ASP A 37 14.07 -3.91 -3.73
N VAL A 38 14.87 -3.31 -2.84
CA VAL A 38 16.33 -3.37 -2.84
C VAL A 38 16.88 -3.58 -1.43
N GLY A 39 18.08 -4.16 -1.34
CA GLY A 39 18.85 -4.18 -0.10
C GLY A 39 19.36 -2.78 0.31
N ASN A 40 20.06 -2.70 1.44
CA ASN A 40 20.60 -1.45 2.00
C ASN A 40 21.94 -0.99 1.38
N GLY A 41 22.40 -1.61 0.29
CA GLY A 41 23.64 -1.26 -0.39
C GLY A 41 23.52 0.02 -1.20
N ALA A 42 24.48 0.94 -1.06
CA ALA A 42 24.47 2.22 -1.80
C ALA A 42 24.43 2.02 -3.32
N VAL A 43 25.20 1.07 -3.85
CA VAL A 43 25.25 0.76 -5.29
C VAL A 43 23.91 0.22 -5.80
N THR A 44 23.28 -0.70 -5.06
CA THR A 44 21.99 -1.28 -5.45
C THR A 44 20.87 -0.25 -5.41
N ILE A 45 20.87 0.62 -4.39
CA ILE A 45 19.92 1.73 -4.28
C ILE A 45 20.09 2.72 -5.43
N ALA A 46 21.34 3.10 -5.74
CA ALA A 46 21.64 4.03 -6.83
C ALA A 46 21.19 3.47 -8.19
N ALA A 47 21.44 2.19 -8.48
CA ALA A 47 21.01 1.55 -9.71
C ALA A 47 19.47 1.54 -9.85
N ALA A 48 18.74 1.16 -8.79
CA ALA A 48 17.28 1.14 -8.81
C ALA A 48 16.68 2.55 -8.96
N LEU A 49 17.31 3.56 -8.34
CA LEU A 49 16.91 4.96 -8.52
C LEU A 49 17.02 5.41 -9.98
N GLN A 50 18.10 5.06 -10.67
CA GLN A 50 18.27 5.42 -12.09
C GLN A 50 17.16 4.81 -12.95
N VAL A 51 16.83 3.53 -12.73
CA VAL A 51 15.74 2.86 -13.43
C VAL A 51 14.39 3.52 -13.13
N ALA A 52 14.10 3.81 -11.87
CA ALA A 52 12.86 4.44 -11.45
C ALA A 52 12.68 5.86 -12.04
N ILE A 53 13.76 6.64 -12.12
CA ILE A 53 13.76 7.98 -12.72
C ILE A 53 13.55 7.88 -14.23
N ALA A 54 14.29 6.99 -14.90
CA ALA A 54 14.21 6.81 -16.36
C ALA A 54 12.83 6.31 -16.81
N HIS A 55 12.18 5.44 -16.02
CA HIS A 55 10.82 4.98 -16.29
C HIS A 55 9.79 6.10 -16.13
N GLY A 56 9.96 6.97 -15.13
CA GLY A 56 8.96 7.99 -14.81
C GLY A 56 7.67 7.38 -14.23
N ARG A 57 6.56 8.10 -14.35
CA ARG A 57 5.31 7.71 -13.68
C ARG A 57 4.71 6.41 -14.23
N TRP A 58 4.14 5.61 -13.33
CA TRP A 58 3.34 4.44 -13.63
C TRP A 58 1.88 4.83 -13.84
N ALA A 59 1.08 3.90 -14.38
CA ALA A 59 -0.37 4.02 -14.32
C ALA A 59 -0.83 4.10 -12.86
N CYS A 60 -1.83 4.93 -12.59
CA CYS A 60 -2.43 5.05 -11.26
C CYS A 60 -3.35 3.85 -10.98
N ASP A 61 -2.75 2.74 -10.57
CA ASP A 61 -3.45 1.52 -10.16
C ASP A 61 -2.93 1.10 -8.79
N ASN A 62 -3.85 0.93 -7.82
CA ASN A 62 -3.50 0.69 -6.44
C ASN A 62 -4.30 -0.47 -5.85
N ARG A 63 -3.61 -1.57 -5.58
CA ARG A 63 -4.18 -2.79 -4.97
C ARG A 63 -4.77 -2.55 -3.57
N TYR A 64 -4.31 -1.53 -2.87
CA TYR A 64 -4.80 -1.22 -1.51
C TYR A 64 -6.16 -0.53 -1.49
N GLY A 65 -6.68 -0.10 -2.65
CA GLY A 65 -8.05 0.39 -2.73
C GLY A 65 -8.28 1.32 -3.90
N ASP A 66 -9.56 1.50 -4.20
CA ASP A 66 -10.10 2.35 -5.25
C ASP A 66 -10.52 3.74 -4.73
N GLY A 67 -10.13 4.09 -3.50
CA GLY A 67 -10.45 5.37 -2.87
C GLY A 67 -11.88 5.48 -2.32
N ARG A 68 -12.70 4.43 -2.38
CA ARG A 68 -14.12 4.47 -1.94
C ARG A 68 -14.37 3.92 -0.53
N ALA A 69 -13.32 3.65 0.24
CA ALA A 69 -13.44 3.08 1.58
C ALA A 69 -14.33 3.95 2.50
N GLY A 70 -14.11 5.27 2.53
CA GLY A 70 -14.88 6.18 3.37
C GLY A 70 -16.38 6.16 3.07
N GLU A 71 -16.74 6.27 1.79
CA GLU A 71 -18.15 6.18 1.33
C GLU A 71 -18.77 4.83 1.74
N ARG A 72 -18.11 3.71 1.43
CA ARG A 72 -18.61 2.37 1.75
C ARG A 72 -18.80 2.16 3.25
N ILE A 73 -17.84 2.62 4.06
CA ILE A 73 -17.93 2.51 5.53
C ILE A 73 -19.11 3.34 6.04
N ALA A 74 -19.23 4.60 5.59
CA ALA A 74 -20.32 5.48 6.00
C ALA A 74 -21.71 4.93 5.59
N THR A 75 -21.80 4.27 4.43
CA THR A 75 -23.03 3.59 3.99
C THR A 75 -23.31 2.33 4.80
N LEU A 76 -22.28 1.54 5.14
CA LEU A 76 -22.43 0.26 5.84
C LEU A 76 -22.84 0.46 7.30
N LEU A 77 -22.17 1.34 8.04
CA LEU A 77 -22.37 1.55 9.48
C LEU A 77 -23.85 1.68 9.93
N PRO A 78 -24.71 2.50 9.32
CA PRO A 78 -26.11 2.62 9.73
C PRO A 78 -26.96 1.40 9.38
N SER A 79 -26.50 0.52 8.49
CA SER A 79 -27.22 -0.70 8.12
C SER A 79 -26.94 -1.90 9.04
N LEU A 80 -25.91 -1.81 9.88
CA LEU A 80 -25.52 -2.91 10.77
C LEU A 80 -26.47 -3.01 11.97
N PRO A 81 -26.94 -4.23 12.33
CA PRO A 81 -27.68 -4.43 13.56
C PRO A 81 -26.75 -4.18 14.75
N LEU A 82 -27.17 -3.28 15.65
CA LEU A 82 -26.44 -2.94 16.89
C LEU A 82 -27.26 -3.37 18.12
N ASP A 83 -27.83 -4.58 18.08
CA ASP A 83 -28.54 -5.18 19.20
C ASP A 83 -27.60 -5.98 20.13
N ALA A 84 -28.14 -6.56 21.20
CA ALA A 84 -27.35 -7.25 22.22
C ALA A 84 -26.47 -8.39 21.68
N SER A 85 -26.81 -8.98 20.52
CA SER A 85 -26.03 -10.07 19.91
C SER A 85 -24.60 -9.64 19.53
N VAL A 86 -24.36 -8.35 19.24
CA VAL A 86 -23.00 -7.87 18.92
C VAL A 86 -22.09 -7.77 20.14
N LEU A 87 -22.65 -7.83 21.36
CA LEU A 87 -21.90 -7.87 22.61
C LEU A 87 -21.45 -9.29 22.96
N GLU A 88 -22.09 -10.30 22.36
CA GLU A 88 -21.70 -11.69 22.56
C GLU A 88 -20.40 -11.97 21.81
N LYS A 89 -19.37 -12.37 22.55
CA LYS A 89 -18.08 -12.75 21.99
C LYS A 89 -18.19 -14.13 21.36
N THR A 90 -18.63 -14.17 20.11
CA THR A 90 -18.80 -15.42 19.36
C THR A 90 -17.72 -15.55 18.29
N ASN A 91 -16.73 -16.42 18.54
CA ASN A 91 -15.71 -16.75 17.55
C ASN A 91 -16.29 -17.81 16.60
N THR A 92 -16.44 -17.47 15.32
CA THR A 92 -16.75 -18.47 14.29
C THR A 92 -15.42 -19.04 13.78
N TYR A 93 -15.26 -20.36 13.80
CA TYR A 93 -14.08 -21.09 13.29
C TYR A 93 -14.36 -21.62 11.88
#